data_AF-A0A7C6CM95-F1
#
_entry.id   AF-A0A7C6CM95-F1
#
_cell.length_a   1.000
_cell.length_b   1.000
_cell.length_c   1.000
_cell.angle_alpha   90.00
_cell.angle_beta   90.00
_cell.angle_gamma   90.00
#
_symmetry.space_group_name_H-M   'P 1'
#
loop_
_entity.id
_entity.type
_entity.pdbx_description
1 polymer ?
#
loop_
_entity_poly.entity_id
_entity_poly.type
_entity_poly.pdbx_seq_one_letter_code
_entity_poly.pdbx_strand_id
1 'polypeptide(L)'
;MANQTKARGAGESARDEQIKQLSRELDRLRRENLRLSRLAGLQQKDNPDSRAEEVLAYQAATRRLMSSPSYASYLAGFVRASSPYRAWHGIVGYARRLRLLSGAARILARVVAFIETSAVLLLLASAAIILVPLLLLLFVITFITALFERKRLLHRLAGAIRDRDVYVFFPAKKEQLLPGSFYFGAMEELSRKNSDFVIAVSPALKSSAGFLFLNARRSGKNPNLYIVRRHFFFRLRKTLESGPANLTFIY
;
A
#
# COMPACT_ATOMS: atom_id res chain seq x y z
N MET A 1 49.82 41.36 49.15
CA MET A 1 48.50 41.05 48.56
C MET A 1 48.57 40.39 47.16
N ALA A 2 49.70 39.84 46.70
CA ALA A 2 49.81 39.23 45.36
C ALA A 2 49.66 37.69 45.30
N ASN A 3 49.70 36.98 46.44
CA ASN A 3 49.65 35.51 46.46
C ASN A 3 48.22 34.91 46.52
N GLN A 4 47.21 35.67 46.97
CA GLN A 4 45.84 35.14 47.10
C GLN A 4 45.05 35.11 45.77
N THR A 5 45.41 35.95 44.80
CA THR A 5 44.78 35.97 43.46
C THR A 5 45.26 34.83 42.57
N LYS A 6 46.51 34.38 42.71
CA LYS A 6 47.07 33.26 41.92
C LYS A 6 46.51 31.90 42.35
N ALA A 7 46.21 31.73 43.64
CA ALA A 7 45.60 30.51 44.18
C ALA A 7 44.11 30.36 43.83
N ARG A 8 43.37 31.47 43.69
CA ARG A 8 41.95 31.45 43.28
C ARG A 8 41.76 31.05 41.81
N GLY A 9 42.60 31.55 40.89
CA GLY A 9 42.53 31.20 39.47
C GLY A 9 42.89 29.73 39.16
N ALA A 10 43.78 29.12 39.96
CA ALA A 10 44.11 27.69 39.83
C ALA A 10 42.96 26.77 40.26
N GLY A 11 42.16 27.18 41.26
CA GLY A 11 41.00 26.44 41.74
C GLY A 11 39.80 26.47 40.79
N GLU A 12 39.59 27.57 40.06
CA GLU A 12 38.57 27.65 39.00
C GLU A 12 38.95 26.80 37.78
N SER A 13 40.21 26.86 37.33
CA SER A 13 40.68 26.04 36.21
C SER A 13 40.53 24.53 36.48
N ALA A 14 40.81 24.08 37.70
CA ALA A 14 40.64 22.67 38.08
C ALA A 14 39.17 22.22 38.13
N ARG A 15 38.27 23.11 38.56
CA ARG A 15 36.81 22.84 38.56
C ARG A 15 36.25 22.79 37.14
N ASP A 16 36.69 23.67 36.26
CA ASP A 16 36.26 23.70 34.87
C ASP A 16 36.73 22.46 34.10
N GLU A 17 37.95 21.98 34.37
CA GLU A 17 38.43 20.70 33.85
C GLU A 17 37.61 19.51 34.35
N GLN A 18 37.23 19.53 35.63
CA GLN A 18 36.40 18.47 36.21
C GLN A 18 34.99 18.46 35.60
N ILE A 19 34.36 19.62 35.40
CA ILE A 19 33.06 19.76 34.72
C ILE A 19 33.15 19.29 33.26
N LYS A 20 34.26 19.58 32.59
CA LYS A 20 34.53 19.14 31.22
C LYS A 20 34.75 17.62 31.12
N GLN A 21 35.30 17.00 32.15
CA GLN A 21 35.43 15.54 32.22
C GLN A 21 34.08 14.87 32.48
N LEU A 22 33.31 15.36 33.46
CA LEU A 22 31.97 14.82 33.77
C LEU A 22 30.99 14.95 32.60
N SER A 23 31.01 16.07 31.87
CA SER A 23 30.16 16.23 30.68
C SER A 23 30.49 15.23 29.58
N ARG A 24 31.78 14.97 29.32
CA ARG A 24 32.22 13.96 28.35
C ARG A 24 31.77 12.55 28.75
N GLU A 25 31.79 12.25 30.04
CA GLU A 25 31.38 10.95 30.57
C GLU A 25 29.86 10.75 30.48
N LEU A 26 29.06 11.77 30.79
CA LEU A 26 27.61 11.75 30.56
C LEU A 26 27.26 11.56 29.07
N ASP A 27 27.96 12.24 28.18
CA ASP A 27 27.77 12.07 26.74
C ASP A 27 28.19 10.70 26.24
N ARG A 28 29.18 10.06 26.88
CA ARG A 28 29.57 8.68 26.60
C ARG A 28 28.48 7.70 27.06
N LEU A 29 28.00 7.85 28.29
CA LEU A 29 26.95 7.01 28.85
C LEU A 29 25.63 7.13 28.08
N ARG A 30 25.24 8.33 27.65
CA ARG A 30 24.06 8.52 26.79
C ARG A 30 24.20 7.79 25.45
N ARG A 31 25.38 7.85 24.83
CA ARG A 31 25.65 7.13 23.57
C ARG A 31 25.59 5.62 23.74
N GLU A 32 26.09 5.12 24.87
CA GLU A 32 26.07 3.69 25.19
C GLU A 32 24.66 3.18 25.49
N ASN A 33 23.87 3.95 26.25
CA ASN A 33 22.48 3.63 26.54
C ASN A 33 21.62 3.61 25.25
N LEU A 34 21.83 4.59 24.36
CA LEU A 34 21.21 4.60 23.02
C LEU A 34 21.61 3.39 22.17
N ARG A 35 22.86 2.92 22.29
CA ARG A 35 23.33 1.71 21.59
C ARG A 35 22.67 0.45 22.14
N LEU A 36 22.56 0.32 23.45
CA LEU A 36 21.90 -0.80 24.12
C LEU A 36 20.41 -0.86 23.79
N SER A 37 19.70 0.28 23.78
CA SER A 37 18.29 0.33 23.35
C SER A 37 18.11 -0.14 21.91
N ARG A 38 19.05 0.18 21.01
CA ARG A 38 19.01 -0.31 19.62
C ARG A 38 19.24 -1.81 19.54
N LEU A 39 20.12 -2.38 20.35
CA LEU A 39 20.37 -3.82 20.40
C LEU A 39 19.17 -4.59 20.97
N ALA A 40 18.53 -4.08 22.03
CA ALA A 40 17.31 -4.65 22.58
C ALA A 40 16.15 -4.65 21.55
N GLY A 41 16.00 -3.56 20.79
CA GLY A 41 15.02 -3.48 19.70
C GLY A 41 15.31 -4.43 18.53
N LEU A 42 16.57 -4.85 18.34
CA LEU A 42 16.94 -5.86 17.34
C LEU A 42 16.70 -7.28 17.84
N GLN A 43 17.00 -7.58 19.12
CA GLN A 43 16.68 -8.88 19.74
C GLN A 43 15.18 -9.16 19.77
N GLN A 44 14.36 -8.13 19.96
CA GLN A 44 12.90 -8.26 19.93
C GLN A 44 12.35 -8.66 18.54
N LYS A 45 13.14 -8.52 17.46
CA LYS A 45 12.72 -8.86 16.09
C LYS A 45 12.95 -10.34 15.71
N ASP A 46 13.77 -11.06 16.48
CA ASP A 46 14.10 -12.46 16.26
C ASP A 46 13.42 -13.44 17.23
N ASN A 47 12.61 -12.92 18.16
CA ASN A 47 11.79 -13.76 19.02
C ASN A 47 10.60 -14.36 18.21
N PRO A 48 10.39 -15.68 18.19
CA PRO A 48 9.22 -16.29 17.54
C PRO A 48 7.89 -15.72 18.05
N ASP A 49 7.81 -15.36 19.33
CA ASP A 49 6.60 -14.79 19.94
C ASP A 49 6.28 -13.40 19.38
N SER A 50 7.29 -12.57 19.11
CA SER A 50 7.06 -11.24 18.54
C SER A 50 6.67 -11.31 17.06
N ARG A 51 7.14 -12.33 16.32
CA ARG A 51 6.67 -12.60 14.95
C ARG A 51 5.23 -13.09 14.93
N ALA A 52 4.84 -13.95 15.89
CA ALA A 52 3.46 -14.39 16.04
C ALA A 52 2.54 -13.20 16.40
N GLU A 53 2.95 -12.36 17.34
CA GLU A 53 2.25 -11.11 17.67
C GLU A 53 2.14 -10.16 16.48
N GLU A 54 3.21 -10.00 15.68
CA GLU A 54 3.20 -9.16 14.48
C GLU A 54 2.22 -9.69 13.42
N VAL A 55 2.17 -11.01 13.22
CA VAL A 55 1.20 -11.66 12.31
C VAL A 55 -0.23 -11.48 12.81
N LEU A 56 -0.48 -11.70 14.11
CA LEU A 56 -1.80 -11.51 14.72
C LEU A 56 -2.25 -10.04 14.66
N ALA A 57 -1.34 -9.10 14.95
CA ALA A 57 -1.59 -7.66 14.83
C ALA A 57 -1.88 -7.27 13.38
N TYR A 58 -1.16 -7.84 12.42
CA TYR A 58 -1.41 -7.63 11.00
C TYR A 58 -2.77 -8.19 10.55
N GLN A 59 -3.14 -9.40 11.00
CA GLN A 59 -4.45 -10.00 10.74
C GLN A 59 -5.57 -9.16 11.36
N ALA A 60 -5.41 -8.71 12.61
CA ALA A 60 -6.38 -7.85 13.28
C ALA A 60 -6.54 -6.49 12.55
N ALA A 61 -5.44 -5.87 12.12
CA ALA A 61 -5.45 -4.66 11.32
C ALA A 61 -6.14 -4.87 9.97
N THR A 62 -5.83 -5.96 9.28
CA THR A 62 -6.43 -6.33 7.99
C THR A 62 -7.92 -6.59 8.14
N ARG A 63 -8.35 -7.31 9.19
CA ARG A 63 -9.76 -7.54 9.52
C ARG A 63 -10.50 -6.23 9.75
N ARG A 64 -9.92 -5.30 10.53
CA ARG A 64 -10.50 -3.97 10.78
C ARG A 64 -10.59 -3.11 9.51
N LEU A 65 -9.61 -3.21 8.61
CA LEU A 65 -9.65 -2.51 7.34
C LEU A 65 -10.72 -3.10 6.41
N MET A 66 -10.77 -4.42 6.27
CA MET A 66 -11.68 -5.14 5.39
C MET A 66 -13.14 -5.12 5.87
N SER A 67 -13.39 -4.91 7.15
CA SER A 67 -14.75 -4.74 7.69
C SER A 67 -15.42 -3.44 7.23
N SER A 68 -14.66 -2.50 6.64
CA SER A 68 -15.18 -1.22 6.12
C SER A 68 -16.40 -1.41 5.21
N PRO A 69 -17.40 -0.50 5.26
CA PRO A 69 -18.66 -0.64 4.52
C PRO A 69 -18.50 -0.42 3.01
N SER A 70 -17.46 0.30 2.59
CA SER A 70 -17.22 0.62 1.19
C SER A 70 -15.73 0.62 0.86
N TYR A 71 -15.40 0.45 -0.43
CA TYR A 71 -14.01 0.55 -0.89
C TYR A 71 -13.40 1.94 -0.65
N ALA A 72 -14.22 3.00 -0.71
CA ALA A 72 -13.77 4.36 -0.40
C ALA A 72 -13.40 4.52 1.08
N SER A 73 -14.24 4.00 1.98
CA SER A 73 -13.96 3.95 3.42
C SER A 73 -12.72 3.09 3.72
N TYR A 74 -12.57 1.95 3.03
CA TYR A 74 -11.38 1.12 3.09
C TYR A 74 -10.13 1.90 2.67
N LEU A 75 -10.16 2.64 1.54
CA LEU A 75 -9.03 3.44 1.09
C LEU A 75 -8.69 4.55 2.08
N ALA A 76 -9.69 5.24 2.65
CA ALA A 76 -9.47 6.26 3.66
C ALA A 76 -8.82 5.66 4.93
N GLY A 77 -9.31 4.50 5.38
CA GLY A 77 -8.72 3.75 6.49
C GLY A 77 -7.32 3.25 6.17
N PHE A 78 -7.08 2.75 4.96
CA PHE A 78 -5.79 2.28 4.48
C PHE A 78 -4.77 3.42 4.39
N VAL A 79 -5.16 4.60 3.90
CA VAL A 79 -4.32 5.80 3.88
C VAL A 79 -3.99 6.27 5.29
N ARG A 80 -4.96 6.25 6.22
CA ARG A 80 -4.72 6.62 7.63
C ARG A 80 -3.84 5.61 8.37
N ALA A 81 -3.99 4.32 8.08
CA ALA A 81 -3.25 3.22 8.72
C ALA A 81 -1.85 3.04 8.12
N SER A 82 -1.68 3.33 6.83
CA SER A 82 -0.37 3.36 6.21
C SER A 82 0.37 4.63 6.66
N SER A 83 1.59 4.45 7.13
CA SER A 83 2.53 5.51 7.51
C SER A 83 2.76 6.67 6.49
N PRO A 84 2.41 6.60 5.18
CA PRO A 84 2.59 7.73 4.26
C PRO A 84 1.74 8.97 4.55
N TYR A 85 0.65 8.91 5.33
CA TYR A 85 -0.13 10.11 5.67
C TYR A 85 0.67 11.07 6.58
N ARG A 86 1.62 10.55 7.37
CA ARG A 86 2.57 11.37 8.14
C ARG A 86 3.67 11.98 7.25
N ALA A 87 4.03 11.32 6.15
CA ALA A 87 4.97 11.85 5.14
C ALA A 87 4.31 12.81 4.14
N TRP A 88 2.99 12.70 3.93
CA TRP A 88 2.21 13.54 3.00
C TRP A 88 2.26 15.03 3.39
N HIS A 89 2.26 15.34 4.68
CA HIS A 89 2.46 16.72 5.15
C HIS A 89 3.86 17.27 4.84
N GLY A 90 4.87 16.41 4.66
CA GLY A 90 6.20 16.80 4.14
C GLY A 90 6.21 17.04 2.63
N ILE A 91 5.46 16.23 1.86
CA ILE A 91 5.34 16.36 0.39
C ILE A 91 4.53 17.59 -0.01
N VAL A 92 3.45 17.92 0.69
CA VAL A 92 2.66 19.14 0.43
C VAL A 92 3.48 20.40 0.70
N GLY A 93 4.37 20.38 1.70
CA GLY A 93 5.38 21.42 1.92
C GLY A 93 6.40 21.52 0.78
N TYR A 94 6.87 20.37 0.27
CA TYR A 94 7.77 20.29 -0.89
C TYR A 94 7.11 20.74 -2.21
N ALA A 95 5.84 20.43 -2.43
CA ALA A 95 5.06 20.84 -3.60
C ALA A 95 4.85 22.37 -3.63
N ARG A 96 4.74 23.01 -2.47
CA ARG A 96 4.71 24.47 -2.35
C ARG A 96 6.06 25.11 -2.74
N ARG A 97 7.18 24.43 -2.46
CA ARG A 97 8.53 24.78 -2.97
C ARG A 97 8.70 24.50 -4.47
N LEU A 98 8.10 23.44 -5.01
CA LEU A 98 8.12 23.11 -6.44
C LEU A 98 7.32 24.08 -7.32
N ARG A 99 6.37 24.85 -6.75
CA ARG A 99 5.76 25.98 -7.47
C ARG A 99 6.77 27.06 -7.85
N LEU A 100 7.91 27.18 -7.16
CA LEU A 100 9.00 28.07 -7.57
C LEU A 100 9.81 27.47 -8.74
N LEU A 101 9.94 26.13 -8.82
CA LEU A 101 10.49 25.43 -9.99
C LEU A 101 9.59 25.54 -11.24
N SER A 102 8.29 25.81 -11.06
CA SER A 102 7.39 26.09 -12.20
C SER A 102 7.77 27.39 -12.95
N GLY A 103 8.52 28.29 -12.32
CA GLY A 103 9.12 29.46 -12.98
C GLY A 103 10.27 29.09 -13.91
N ALA A 104 11.17 28.20 -13.48
CA ALA A 104 12.26 27.69 -14.31
C ALA A 104 11.75 26.81 -15.47
N ALA A 105 10.71 26.00 -15.24
CA ALA A 105 10.06 25.22 -16.28
C ALA A 105 9.33 26.09 -17.33
N ARG A 106 8.79 27.25 -16.94
CA ARG A 106 8.23 28.23 -17.90
C ARG A 106 9.29 28.89 -18.78
N ILE A 107 10.49 29.09 -18.26
CA ILE A 107 11.61 29.65 -19.03
C ILE A 107 12.17 28.57 -19.98
N LEU A 108 12.29 27.31 -19.53
CA LEU A 108 12.65 26.18 -20.38
C LEU A 108 11.60 25.92 -21.48
N ALA A 109 10.30 26.05 -21.16
CA ALA A 109 9.21 25.92 -22.12
C ALA A 109 9.21 27.04 -23.18
N ARG A 110 9.66 28.26 -22.83
CA ARG A 110 9.85 29.34 -23.81
C ARG A 110 11.05 29.09 -24.74
N VAL A 111 12.09 28.40 -24.26
CA VAL A 111 13.24 27.97 -25.07
C VAL A 111 12.87 26.82 -26.01
N VAL A 112 12.00 25.88 -25.58
CA VAL A 112 11.44 24.82 -26.44
C VAL A 112 10.48 25.39 -27.49
N ALA A 113 9.65 26.37 -27.11
CA ALA A 113 8.71 27.06 -28.01
C ALA A 113 9.38 27.88 -29.13
N PHE A 114 10.69 28.16 -29.03
CA PHE A 114 11.46 28.87 -30.06
C PHE A 114 12.21 27.92 -31.01
N ILE A 115 12.35 26.64 -30.65
CA ILE A 115 13.19 25.65 -31.36
C ILE A 115 12.32 24.68 -32.22
N GLU A 116 11.05 24.44 -31.88
CA GLU A 116 10.11 23.64 -32.71
C GLU A 116 9.41 24.48 -33.79
N THR A 117 10.15 24.88 -34.82
CA THR A 117 9.87 24.46 -36.20
C THR A 117 8.39 24.15 -36.52
N SER A 118 7.69 25.16 -37.03
CA SER A 118 6.23 25.30 -37.19
C SER A 118 5.47 24.15 -37.89
N ALA A 119 6.15 23.28 -38.65
CA ALA A 119 5.51 22.19 -39.39
C ALA A 119 5.26 20.93 -38.55
N VAL A 120 6.15 20.61 -37.61
CA VAL A 120 6.02 19.40 -36.75
C VAL A 120 4.89 19.59 -35.74
N LEU A 121 4.72 20.80 -35.20
CA LEU A 121 3.60 21.14 -34.31
C LEU A 121 2.24 21.06 -35.01
N LEU A 122 2.15 21.46 -36.29
CA LEU A 122 0.91 21.30 -37.08
C LEU A 122 0.60 19.82 -37.37
N LEU A 123 1.61 18.99 -37.63
CA LEU A 123 1.45 17.54 -37.76
C LEU A 123 1.04 16.88 -36.43
N LEU A 124 1.64 17.29 -35.30
CA LEU A 124 1.30 16.76 -33.99
C LEU A 124 -0.10 17.22 -33.53
N ALA A 125 -0.48 18.46 -33.83
CA ALA A 125 -1.80 19.01 -33.53
C ALA A 125 -2.89 18.34 -34.38
N SER A 126 -2.64 18.14 -35.68
CA SER A 126 -3.58 17.43 -36.55
C SER A 126 -3.70 15.95 -36.17
N ALA A 127 -2.59 15.28 -35.83
CA ALA A 127 -2.61 13.94 -35.27
C ALA A 127 -3.36 13.88 -33.92
N ALA A 128 -3.18 14.87 -33.03
CA ALA A 128 -3.88 14.92 -31.75
C ALA A 128 -5.39 15.15 -31.92
N ILE A 129 -5.81 15.98 -32.86
CA ILE A 129 -7.24 16.22 -33.18
C ILE A 129 -7.95 14.92 -33.59
N ILE A 130 -7.24 13.97 -34.21
CA ILE A 130 -7.80 12.68 -34.63
C ILE A 130 -7.59 11.61 -33.54
N LEU A 131 -6.38 11.53 -32.99
CA LEU A 131 -5.97 10.47 -32.07
C LEU A 131 -6.60 10.62 -30.69
N VAL A 132 -6.74 11.84 -30.17
CA VAL A 132 -7.36 12.09 -28.87
C VAL A 132 -8.83 11.63 -28.84
N PRO A 133 -9.71 12.04 -29.77
CA PRO A 133 -11.08 11.56 -29.77
C PRO A 133 -11.16 10.05 -30.05
N LEU A 134 -10.26 9.49 -30.87
CA LEU A 134 -10.20 8.04 -31.08
C LEU A 134 -9.84 7.28 -29.79
N LEU A 135 -8.82 7.75 -29.06
CA LEU A 135 -8.43 7.17 -27.77
C LEU A 135 -9.52 7.37 -26.72
N LEU A 136 -10.20 8.51 -26.72
CA LEU A 136 -11.32 8.78 -25.82
C LEU A 136 -12.50 7.87 -26.14
N LEU A 137 -12.82 7.66 -27.42
CA LEU A 137 -13.84 6.72 -27.86
C LEU A 137 -13.50 5.29 -27.45
N LEU A 138 -12.26 4.85 -27.68
CA LEU A 138 -11.76 3.54 -27.21
C LEU A 138 -11.85 3.43 -25.69
N PHE A 139 -11.52 4.48 -24.95
CA PHE A 139 -11.66 4.53 -23.50
C PHE A 139 -13.12 4.39 -23.07
N VAL A 140 -14.05 5.10 -23.72
CA VAL A 140 -15.49 5.01 -23.43
C VAL A 140 -16.03 3.61 -23.74
N ILE A 141 -15.67 3.03 -24.89
CA ILE A 141 -16.07 1.67 -25.27
C ILE A 141 -15.52 0.64 -24.28
N THR A 142 -14.23 0.70 -23.95
CA THR A 142 -13.60 -0.19 -22.97
C THR A 142 -14.19 -0.02 -21.57
N PHE A 143 -14.54 1.21 -21.18
CA PHE A 143 -15.20 1.50 -19.92
C PHE A 143 -16.62 0.91 -19.87
N ILE A 144 -17.42 1.10 -20.92
CA ILE A 144 -18.79 0.57 -21.01
C ILE A 144 -18.77 -0.96 -21.00
N THR A 145 -17.93 -1.58 -21.83
CA THR A 145 -17.79 -3.05 -21.87
C THR A 145 -17.37 -3.60 -20.52
N ALA A 146 -16.42 -2.95 -19.84
CA ALA A 146 -16.03 -3.30 -18.47
C ALA A 146 -17.18 -3.21 -17.46
N LEU A 147 -18.06 -2.22 -17.57
CA LEU A 147 -19.24 -2.10 -16.71
C LEU A 147 -20.24 -3.25 -16.94
N PHE A 148 -20.46 -3.62 -18.20
CA PHE A 148 -21.33 -4.74 -18.55
C PHE A 148 -20.75 -6.08 -18.10
N GLU A 149 -19.46 -6.33 -18.36
CA GLU A 149 -18.76 -7.51 -17.87
C GLU A 149 -18.81 -7.59 -16.35
N ARG A 150 -18.65 -6.46 -15.65
CA ARG A 150 -18.77 -6.39 -14.20
C ARG A 150 -20.16 -6.82 -13.72
N LYS A 151 -21.23 -6.32 -14.33
CA LYS A 151 -22.60 -6.71 -13.98
C LYS A 151 -22.84 -8.20 -14.27
N ARG A 152 -22.42 -8.69 -15.44
CA ARG A 152 -22.55 -10.10 -15.83
C ARG A 152 -21.78 -11.02 -14.88
N LEU A 153 -20.55 -10.66 -14.52
CA LEU A 153 -19.72 -11.40 -13.59
C LEU A 153 -20.36 -11.45 -12.20
N LEU A 154 -20.91 -10.33 -11.73
CA LEU A 154 -21.62 -10.29 -10.44
C LEU A 154 -22.82 -11.24 -10.43
N HIS A 155 -23.65 -11.25 -11.48
CA HIS A 155 -24.79 -12.16 -11.59
C HIS A 155 -24.34 -13.62 -11.68
N ARG A 156 -23.27 -13.91 -12.44
CA ARG A 156 -22.69 -15.26 -12.54
C ARG A 156 -22.18 -15.75 -11.19
N LEU A 157 -21.45 -14.91 -10.45
CA LEU A 157 -20.95 -15.26 -9.13
C LEU A 157 -22.11 -15.41 -8.13
N ALA A 158 -23.11 -14.54 -8.16
CA ALA A 158 -24.30 -14.66 -7.33
C ALA A 158 -25.00 -16.01 -7.52
N GLY A 159 -25.19 -16.44 -8.78
CA GLY A 159 -25.77 -17.75 -9.09
C GLY A 159 -24.88 -18.92 -8.70
N ALA A 160 -23.55 -18.78 -8.85
CA ALA A 160 -22.60 -19.85 -8.50
C ALA A 160 -22.42 -20.06 -6.98
N ILE A 161 -22.69 -19.02 -6.19
CA ILE A 161 -22.49 -18.98 -4.74
C ILE A 161 -23.76 -19.36 -3.98
N ARG A 162 -24.92 -19.21 -4.60
CA ARG A 162 -26.22 -19.46 -3.96
C ARG A 162 -26.29 -20.88 -3.39
N ASP A 163 -26.69 -20.99 -2.13
CA ASP A 163 -26.87 -22.24 -1.40
C ASP A 163 -25.60 -23.10 -1.27
N ARG A 164 -24.41 -22.49 -1.40
CA ARG A 164 -23.11 -23.14 -1.18
C ARG A 164 -22.35 -22.50 -0.03
N ASP A 165 -21.43 -23.26 0.55
CA ASP A 165 -20.48 -22.75 1.53
C ASP A 165 -19.38 -21.94 0.82
N VAL A 166 -19.16 -20.71 1.29
CA VAL A 166 -18.20 -19.78 0.70
C VAL A 166 -17.08 -19.47 1.67
N TYR A 167 -15.84 -19.63 1.20
CA TYR A 167 -14.64 -19.26 1.93
C TYR A 167 -13.96 -18.09 1.24
N VAL A 168 -13.81 -16.98 1.97
CA VAL A 168 -13.15 -15.77 1.48
C VAL A 168 -11.78 -15.63 2.12
N PHE A 169 -10.73 -15.78 1.32
CA PHE A 169 -9.34 -15.66 1.74
C PHE A 169 -8.80 -14.26 1.50
N PHE A 170 -8.12 -13.69 2.50
CA PHE A 170 -7.42 -12.40 2.42
C PHE A 170 -5.91 -12.60 2.54
N PRO A 171 -5.22 -13.05 1.48
CA PRO A 171 -3.76 -13.14 1.50
C PRO A 171 -3.12 -11.78 1.83
N ALA A 172 -2.05 -11.82 2.63
CA ALA A 172 -1.26 -10.66 3.01
C ALA A 172 -0.38 -10.17 1.85
N LYS A 173 0.19 -11.10 1.07
CA LYS A 173 1.16 -10.82 0.00
C LYS A 173 0.77 -11.48 -1.32
N LYS A 174 1.27 -10.94 -2.44
CA LYS A 174 0.91 -11.44 -3.78
C LYS A 174 1.45 -12.84 -4.04
N GLU A 175 2.58 -13.20 -3.42
CA GLU A 175 3.26 -14.47 -3.59
C GLU A 175 2.43 -15.64 -3.05
N GLN A 176 1.55 -15.39 -2.07
CA GLN A 176 0.60 -16.36 -1.52
C GLN A 176 -0.53 -16.75 -2.50
N LEU A 177 -0.66 -16.04 -3.63
CA LEU A 177 -1.59 -16.38 -4.70
C LEU A 177 -0.91 -17.13 -5.86
N LEU A 178 0.41 -17.35 -5.78
CA LEU A 178 1.15 -18.06 -6.81
C LEU A 178 1.03 -19.58 -6.60
N PRO A 179 0.98 -20.36 -7.70
CA PRO A 179 1.07 -21.82 -7.64
C PRO A 179 2.33 -22.25 -6.89
N GLY A 180 2.20 -23.26 -6.01
CA GLY A 180 3.29 -23.75 -5.17
C GLY A 180 3.42 -23.09 -3.79
N SER A 181 2.65 -22.03 -3.52
CA SER A 181 2.54 -21.52 -2.14
C SER A 181 1.58 -22.37 -1.30
N PHE A 182 1.89 -22.55 -0.02
CA PHE A 182 1.03 -23.28 0.93
C PHE A 182 -0.40 -22.71 0.95
N TYR A 183 -0.51 -21.39 0.94
CA TYR A 183 -1.80 -20.68 0.94
C TYR A 183 -2.63 -21.02 -0.31
N PHE A 184 -2.00 -21.07 -1.48
CA PHE A 184 -2.65 -21.47 -2.73
C PHE A 184 -3.07 -22.94 -2.72
N GLY A 185 -2.21 -23.83 -2.21
CA GLY A 185 -2.52 -25.26 -2.07
C GLY A 185 -3.75 -25.50 -1.19
N ALA A 186 -3.84 -24.83 -0.03
CA ALA A 186 -4.99 -24.93 0.87
C ALA A 186 -6.30 -24.45 0.22
N MET A 187 -6.27 -23.34 -0.52
CA MET A 187 -7.43 -22.84 -1.26
C MET A 187 -7.87 -23.81 -2.38
N GLU A 188 -6.91 -24.42 -3.08
CA GLU A 188 -7.19 -25.38 -4.13
C GLU A 188 -7.76 -26.69 -3.58
N GLU A 189 -7.25 -27.16 -2.44
CA GLU A 189 -7.76 -28.35 -1.77
C GLU A 189 -9.20 -28.14 -1.27
N LEU A 190 -9.46 -27.01 -0.58
CA LEU A 190 -10.81 -26.67 -0.08
C LEU A 190 -11.84 -26.58 -1.21
N SER A 191 -11.48 -25.93 -2.31
CA SER A 191 -12.40 -25.80 -3.47
C SER A 191 -12.67 -27.12 -4.21
N ARG A 192 -11.86 -28.16 -3.99
CA ARG A 192 -12.06 -29.50 -4.58
C ARG A 192 -12.84 -30.45 -3.67
N LYS A 193 -12.69 -30.35 -2.35
CA LYS A 193 -13.12 -31.38 -1.41
C LYS A 193 -14.64 -31.44 -1.19
N ASN A 194 -15.34 -30.30 -1.29
CA ASN A 194 -16.74 -30.18 -0.86
C ASN A 194 -17.67 -29.48 -1.86
N SER A 195 -17.21 -29.18 -3.08
CA SER A 195 -17.90 -28.23 -3.99
C SER A 195 -18.04 -26.80 -3.45
N ASP A 196 -17.34 -26.50 -2.35
CA ASP A 196 -17.26 -25.20 -1.69
C ASP A 196 -16.69 -24.14 -2.63
N PHE A 197 -17.23 -22.94 -2.54
CA PHE A 197 -16.84 -21.83 -3.39
C PHE A 197 -15.76 -20.98 -2.69
N VAL A 198 -14.60 -20.88 -3.31
CA VAL A 198 -13.45 -20.19 -2.70
C VAL A 198 -13.16 -18.88 -3.44
N ILE A 199 -13.10 -17.79 -2.69
CA ILE A 199 -12.82 -16.44 -3.18
C ILE A 199 -11.53 -15.92 -2.55
N ALA A 200 -10.49 -15.73 -3.35
CA ALA A 200 -9.24 -15.14 -2.91
C ALA A 200 -9.20 -13.64 -3.25
N VAL A 201 -9.12 -12.77 -2.24
CA VAL A 201 -9.09 -11.32 -2.44
C VAL A 201 -7.65 -10.85 -2.66
N SER A 202 -7.35 -10.42 -3.88
CA SER A 202 -6.02 -9.93 -4.27
C SER A 202 -5.50 -8.84 -3.31
N PRO A 203 -4.27 -8.98 -2.76
CA PRO A 203 -3.69 -7.97 -1.88
C PRO A 203 -3.19 -6.73 -2.63
N ALA A 204 -3.00 -6.89 -3.94
CA ALA A 204 -2.53 -5.86 -4.83
C ALA A 204 -3.56 -4.74 -5.05
N LEU A 205 -3.17 -3.49 -4.82
CA LEU A 205 -3.91 -2.29 -5.30
C LEU A 205 -3.81 -2.14 -6.83
N LYS A 206 -2.68 -2.55 -7.41
CA LYS A 206 -2.42 -2.56 -8.86
C LYS A 206 -1.89 -3.92 -9.29
N SER A 207 -2.35 -4.41 -10.43
CA SER A 207 -1.92 -5.66 -11.02
C SER A 207 -0.93 -5.44 -12.14
N SER A 208 0.09 -6.29 -12.22
CA SER A 208 0.95 -6.43 -13.39
C SER A 208 0.22 -7.08 -14.57
N ALA A 209 -0.81 -7.90 -14.33
CA ALA A 209 -1.52 -8.67 -15.34
C ALA A 209 -2.62 -7.91 -16.12
N GLY A 210 -2.40 -6.63 -16.46
CA GLY A 210 -3.26 -5.91 -17.42
C GLY A 210 -4.55 -5.29 -16.88
N PHE A 211 -4.98 -4.25 -17.60
CA PHE A 211 -6.19 -3.39 -17.55
C PHE A 211 -6.98 -3.30 -16.21
N LEU A 212 -7.22 -2.05 -15.78
CA LEU A 212 -8.04 -1.63 -14.63
C LEU A 212 -9.45 -2.26 -14.54
N PHE A 213 -9.91 -2.87 -15.63
CA PHE A 213 -11.26 -3.39 -15.81
C PHE A 213 -11.44 -4.88 -15.44
N LEU A 214 -10.37 -5.64 -15.28
CA LEU A 214 -10.45 -7.05 -14.87
C LEU A 214 -10.80 -7.17 -13.38
N ASN A 215 -12.04 -7.57 -13.10
CA ASN A 215 -12.62 -7.59 -11.76
C ASN A 215 -12.38 -8.89 -10.98
N ALA A 216 -12.43 -10.03 -11.67
CA ALA A 216 -12.08 -11.34 -11.13
C ALA A 216 -11.49 -12.21 -12.22
N ARG A 217 -10.69 -13.19 -11.80
CA ARG A 217 -10.13 -14.23 -12.67
C ARG A 217 -10.37 -15.58 -12.01
N ARG A 218 -10.78 -16.56 -12.81
CA ARG A 218 -10.85 -17.96 -12.36
C ARG A 218 -9.43 -18.52 -12.23
N SER A 219 -9.14 -19.19 -11.12
CA SER A 219 -7.82 -19.76 -10.90
C SER A 219 -7.64 -21.06 -11.69
N GLY A 220 -7.01 -20.96 -12.86
CA GLY A 220 -6.63 -22.11 -13.68
C GLY A 220 -7.80 -23.05 -14.02
N LYS A 221 -7.62 -24.34 -13.75
CA LYS A 221 -8.56 -25.43 -14.05
C LYS A 221 -9.68 -25.61 -13.01
N ASN A 222 -9.58 -24.96 -11.85
CA ASN A 222 -10.53 -25.22 -10.77
C ASN A 222 -11.79 -24.36 -10.94
N PRO A 223 -12.97 -24.97 -11.09
CA PRO A 223 -14.17 -24.22 -11.37
C PRO A 223 -14.66 -23.34 -10.22
N ASN A 224 -14.30 -23.69 -8.98
CA ASN A 224 -14.86 -23.12 -7.76
C ASN A 224 -13.91 -22.11 -7.08
N LEU A 225 -12.75 -21.82 -7.68
CA LEU A 225 -11.75 -20.89 -7.12
C LEU A 225 -11.65 -19.62 -7.97
N TYR A 226 -12.00 -18.48 -7.36
CA TYR A 226 -11.92 -17.16 -8.00
C TYR A 226 -10.96 -16.23 -7.27
N ILE A 227 -10.05 -15.62 -8.01
CA ILE A 227 -9.21 -14.54 -7.52
C ILE A 227 -9.89 -13.22 -7.89
N VAL A 228 -10.32 -12.48 -6.88
CA VAL A 228 -11.12 -11.27 -7.01
C VAL A 228 -10.30 -10.04 -6.64
N ARG A 229 -10.49 -8.94 -7.38
CA ARG A 229 -9.89 -7.65 -7.03
C ARG A 229 -10.52 -7.07 -5.77
N ARG A 230 -9.69 -6.40 -4.97
CA ARG A 230 -10.12 -5.77 -3.71
C ARG A 230 -11.26 -4.78 -3.90
N HIS A 231 -11.24 -3.93 -4.94
CA HIS A 231 -12.34 -2.98 -5.21
C HIS A 231 -13.65 -3.66 -5.64
N PHE A 232 -13.56 -4.80 -6.33
CA PHE A 232 -14.74 -5.56 -6.74
C PHE A 232 -15.32 -6.35 -5.56
N PHE A 233 -14.47 -6.85 -4.65
CA PHE A 233 -14.88 -7.56 -3.44
C PHE A 233 -15.88 -6.76 -2.61
N PHE A 234 -15.66 -5.46 -2.35
CA PHE A 234 -16.61 -4.64 -1.57
C PHE A 234 -18.01 -4.54 -2.19
N ARG A 235 -18.13 -4.73 -3.51
CA ARG A 235 -19.44 -4.80 -4.17
C ARG A 235 -20.02 -6.21 -4.12
N LEU A 236 -19.18 -7.22 -4.36
CA LEU A 236 -19.57 -8.63 -4.25
C LEU A 236 -20.01 -9.00 -2.83
N ARG A 237 -19.41 -8.40 -1.81
CA ARG A 237 -19.73 -8.60 -0.39
C ARG A 237 -21.21 -8.40 -0.10
N LYS A 238 -21.86 -7.41 -0.70
CA LYS A 238 -23.30 -7.19 -0.55
C LYS A 238 -24.14 -8.40 -0.99
N THR A 239 -23.67 -9.09 -2.03
CA THR A 239 -24.28 -10.33 -2.53
C THR A 239 -23.90 -11.53 -1.65
N LEU A 240 -22.68 -11.56 -1.10
CA LEU A 240 -22.23 -12.59 -0.16
C LEU A 240 -22.97 -12.55 1.18
N GLU A 241 -23.44 -11.39 1.61
CA GLU A 241 -24.16 -11.24 2.89
C GLU A 241 -25.58 -11.81 2.85
N SER A 242 -26.12 -12.11 1.66
CA SER A 242 -27.54 -12.50 1.49
C SER A 242 -27.73 -13.73 0.58
N GLY A 243 -26.66 -14.29 0.02
CA GLY A 243 -26.72 -15.36 -0.98
C GLY A 243 -26.26 -16.78 -0.55
N PRO A 244 -25.13 -16.96 0.15
CA PRO A 244 -24.56 -18.27 0.44
C PRO A 244 -25.25 -18.99 1.61
N ALA A 245 -25.05 -20.30 1.70
CA ALA A 245 -25.52 -21.12 2.83
C ALA A 245 -24.72 -20.80 4.10
N ASN A 246 -23.38 -20.85 4.01
CA ASN A 246 -22.47 -20.35 5.04
C ASN A 246 -21.39 -19.47 4.43
N LEU A 247 -20.95 -18.45 5.18
CA LEU A 247 -19.90 -17.52 4.76
C LEU A 247 -18.80 -17.45 5.81
N THR A 248 -17.59 -17.87 5.42
CA THR A 248 -16.41 -17.88 6.30
C THR A 248 -15.32 -16.96 5.75
N PHE A 249 -14.77 -16.09 6.61
CA PHE A 249 -13.68 -15.18 6.27
C PHE A 249 -12.36 -15.67 6.90
N ILE A 250 -11.33 -15.82 6.08
CA ILE A 250 -9.99 -16.31 6.47
C ILE A 250 -8.96 -15.21 6.19
N TYR A 251 -8.30 -14.72 7.25
CA TYR A 251 -7.38 -13.58 7.23
C TYR A 251 -5.90 -13.98 7.34
#